data_AF-A0A7Y5GKN9-F1
#
_entry.id   AF-A0A7Y5GKN9-F1
#
_cell.length_a   1.000
_cell.length_b   1.000
_cell.length_c   1.000
_cell.angle_alpha   90.00
_cell.angle_beta   90.00
_cell.angle_gamma   90.00
#
_symmetry.space_group_name_H-M   'P 1'
#
loop_
_entity.id
_entity.type
_entity.pdbx_description
1 polymer ?
#
loop_
_entity_poly.entity_id
_entity_poly.type
_entity_poly.pdbx_seq_one_letter_code
_entity_poly.pdbx_strand_id
1 'polypeptide(L)'
;MIAVKFIVSPHSPVTAHFAVLIQGIAGYVIYSLFGCSKFSTALHGSFALVYSAFQKLITATILFGMDFWRSFDHFISSTILPLFSIRESESSSALLLIVILYLLIYLIVGIFTGLFASSVPHLVEGKKEEVLGKFRLLKSTKDPDKFDSRKLKTRLILFLVLIIAAALTYAIPLLSKESTQWIIMLLIRTVAILIVWLYILSPLLKYLLRSRVLLLVRREEIENVISRFGKIKSYTLFSLRYSLQNKVYLRIQTFILTLIILVLYEGEPG
;
A
#
# COMPACT_ATOMS: atom_id res chain seq x y z
N MET A 1 -10.75 -7.68 7.86
CA MET A 1 -9.71 -6.78 7.29
C MET A 1 -10.23 -5.42 6.79
N ILE A 2 -11.34 -5.36 6.07
CA ILE A 2 -11.92 -4.10 5.56
C ILE A 2 -12.24 -3.12 6.70
N ALA A 3 -12.88 -3.61 7.78
CA ALA A 3 -13.18 -2.81 8.97
C ALA A 3 -11.91 -2.21 9.61
N VAL A 4 -10.84 -3.00 9.76
CA VAL A 4 -9.56 -2.55 10.35
C VAL A 4 -8.90 -1.47 9.49
N LYS A 5 -8.83 -1.62 8.16
CA LYS A 5 -8.27 -0.58 7.27
C LYS A 5 -9.11 0.70 7.26
N PHE A 6 -10.43 0.56 7.36
CA PHE A 6 -11.36 1.69 7.39
C PHE A 6 -11.27 2.48 8.71
N ILE A 7 -11.04 1.79 9.83
CA ILE A 7 -10.85 2.39 11.16
C ILE A 7 -9.47 3.07 11.27
N VAL A 8 -8.42 2.46 10.72
CA VAL A 8 -7.03 2.96 10.86
C VAL A 8 -6.69 4.06 9.86
N SER A 9 -7.30 4.07 8.68
CA SER A 9 -7.08 5.10 7.66
C SER A 9 -8.35 5.36 6.83
N PRO A 10 -9.31 6.12 7.36
CA PRO A 10 -10.55 6.49 6.66
C PRO A 10 -10.32 7.39 5.44
N HIS A 11 -9.08 7.84 5.22
CA HIS A 11 -8.66 8.71 4.12
C HIS A 11 -7.98 7.94 2.97
N SER A 12 -7.90 6.60 3.03
CA SER A 12 -7.31 5.82 1.94
C SER A 12 -8.16 5.91 0.65
N PRO A 13 -7.52 5.96 -0.53
CA PRO A 13 -8.23 6.02 -1.79
C PRO A 13 -9.09 4.77 -1.99
N VAL A 14 -10.26 4.97 -2.58
CA VAL A 14 -11.34 3.98 -2.75
C VAL A 14 -10.89 2.69 -3.40
N THR A 15 -9.98 2.82 -4.38
CA THR A 15 -9.31 1.73 -5.08
C THR A 15 -8.62 0.76 -4.12
N ALA A 16 -7.99 1.28 -3.07
CA ALA A 16 -7.30 0.45 -2.09
C ALA A 16 -8.25 -0.39 -1.23
N HIS A 17 -9.46 0.10 -0.93
CA HIS A 17 -10.46 -0.68 -0.21
C HIS A 17 -11.04 -1.80 -1.09
N PHE A 18 -11.34 -1.48 -2.34
CA PHE A 18 -11.84 -2.45 -3.31
C PHE A 18 -10.82 -3.55 -3.61
N ALA A 19 -9.54 -3.17 -3.77
CA ALA A 19 -8.47 -4.13 -3.99
C ALA A 19 -8.29 -5.08 -2.81
N VAL A 20 -8.32 -4.57 -1.58
CA VAL A 20 -8.20 -5.41 -0.38
C VAL A 20 -9.38 -6.36 -0.23
N LEU A 21 -10.57 -5.96 -0.67
CA LEU A 21 -11.73 -6.86 -0.70
C LEU A 21 -11.51 -8.01 -1.69
N ILE A 22 -11.15 -7.69 -2.94
CA ILE A 22 -10.89 -8.71 -3.96
C ILE A 22 -9.72 -9.61 -3.56
N GLN A 23 -8.66 -9.04 -3.01
CA GLN A 23 -7.54 -9.80 -2.46
C GLN A 23 -7.99 -10.70 -1.31
N GLY A 24 -8.83 -10.22 -0.38
CA GLY A 24 -9.37 -11.04 0.70
C GLY A 24 -10.21 -12.20 0.20
N ILE A 25 -11.09 -11.98 -0.78
CA ILE A 25 -11.90 -13.03 -1.41
C ILE A 25 -11.00 -14.03 -2.14
N ALA A 26 -10.05 -13.55 -2.93
CA ALA A 26 -9.11 -14.41 -3.63
C ALA A 26 -8.27 -15.25 -2.65
N GLY A 27 -7.84 -14.66 -1.53
CA GLY A 27 -7.18 -15.38 -0.45
C GLY A 27 -8.07 -16.49 0.09
N TYR A 28 -9.30 -16.16 0.50
CA TYR A 28 -10.26 -17.16 0.99
C TYR A 28 -10.44 -18.33 0.00
N VAL A 29 -10.67 -18.02 -1.28
CA VAL A 29 -10.83 -19.05 -2.33
C VAL A 29 -9.57 -19.89 -2.47
N ILE A 30 -8.40 -19.26 -2.60
CA ILE A 30 -7.12 -19.97 -2.77
C ILE A 30 -6.83 -20.89 -1.57
N TYR A 31 -6.98 -20.40 -0.34
CA TYR A 31 -6.74 -21.19 0.87
C TYR A 31 -7.81 -22.27 1.09
N SER A 32 -9.05 -22.05 0.66
CA SER A 32 -10.10 -23.07 0.71
C SER A 32 -9.85 -24.23 -0.25
N LEU A 33 -9.24 -23.96 -1.42
CA LEU A 33 -8.96 -24.97 -2.44
C LEU A 33 -7.65 -25.72 -2.21
N PHE A 34 -6.60 -25.00 -1.80
CA PHE A 34 -5.23 -25.52 -1.75
C PHE A 34 -4.67 -25.66 -0.32
N GLY A 35 -5.47 -25.35 0.70
CA GLY A 35 -5.08 -25.40 2.12
C GLY A 35 -3.99 -24.37 2.47
N CYS A 36 -3.47 -24.45 3.70
CA CYS A 36 -2.39 -23.59 4.21
C CYS A 36 -1.00 -24.11 3.81
N SER A 37 -0.70 -24.10 2.50
CA SER A 37 0.59 -24.53 1.95
C SER A 37 1.45 -23.34 1.50
N LYS A 38 2.76 -23.57 1.33
CA LYS A 38 3.70 -22.59 0.74
C LYS A 38 3.26 -22.15 -0.66
N PHE A 39 2.64 -23.06 -1.41
CA PHE A 39 2.10 -22.78 -2.73
C PHE A 39 0.91 -21.81 -2.64
N SER A 40 -0.03 -22.05 -1.73
CA SER A 40 -1.20 -21.17 -1.52
C SER A 40 -0.78 -19.75 -1.12
N THR A 41 0.20 -19.61 -0.21
CA THR A 41 0.75 -18.30 0.19
C THR A 41 1.48 -17.60 -0.94
N ALA A 42 2.25 -18.33 -1.76
CA ALA A 42 2.95 -17.76 -2.92
C ALA A 42 1.95 -17.29 -3.98
N LEU A 43 0.97 -18.15 -4.33
CA LEU A 43 -0.07 -17.85 -5.31
C LEU A 43 -0.91 -16.64 -4.88
N HIS A 44 -1.31 -16.58 -3.61
CA HIS A 44 -2.04 -15.45 -3.07
C HIS A 44 -1.20 -14.15 -3.09
N GLY A 45 0.08 -14.21 -2.69
CA GLY A 45 0.99 -13.07 -2.74
C GLY A 45 1.20 -12.53 -4.16
N SER A 46 1.44 -13.43 -5.12
CA SER A 46 1.50 -13.13 -6.55
C SER A 46 0.24 -12.46 -7.06
N PHE A 47 -0.92 -13.05 -6.80
CA PHE A 47 -2.21 -12.49 -7.20
C PHE A 47 -2.39 -11.08 -6.63
N ALA A 48 -2.10 -10.88 -5.34
CA ALA A 48 -2.28 -9.60 -4.68
C ALA A 48 -1.41 -8.49 -5.31
N LEU A 49 -0.14 -8.77 -5.58
CA LEU A 49 0.77 -7.79 -6.18
C LEU A 49 0.46 -7.51 -7.65
N VAL A 50 0.20 -8.54 -8.45
CA VAL A 50 -0.17 -8.38 -9.86
C VAL A 50 -1.50 -7.63 -9.99
N TYR A 51 -2.50 -7.97 -9.18
CA TYR A 51 -3.77 -7.26 -9.16
C TYR A 51 -3.60 -5.77 -8.80
N SER A 52 -2.74 -5.47 -7.82
CA SER A 52 -2.44 -4.09 -7.43
C SER A 52 -1.73 -3.31 -8.55
N ALA A 53 -0.81 -3.96 -9.27
CA ALA A 53 -0.12 -3.39 -10.41
C ALA A 53 -1.09 -3.09 -11.56
N PHE A 54 -1.97 -4.05 -11.87
CA PHE A 54 -3.00 -3.90 -12.90
C PHE A 54 -3.99 -2.78 -12.56
N GLN A 55 -4.42 -2.69 -11.29
CA GLN A 55 -5.28 -1.61 -10.84
C GLN A 55 -4.64 -0.23 -11.01
N LYS A 56 -3.31 -0.10 -10.80
CA LYS A 56 -2.59 1.16 -11.06
C LYS A 56 -2.61 1.53 -12.53
N LEU A 57 -2.42 0.56 -13.44
CA LEU A 57 -2.48 0.80 -14.89
C LEU A 57 -3.89 1.25 -15.32
N ILE A 58 -4.94 0.59 -14.81
CA ILE A 58 -6.33 1.03 -15.06
C ILE A 58 -6.55 2.44 -14.52
N THR A 59 -6.12 2.71 -13.29
CA THR A 59 -6.31 4.04 -12.66
C THR A 59 -5.58 5.12 -13.46
N ALA A 60 -4.36 4.86 -13.92
CA ALA A 60 -3.62 5.78 -14.78
C ALA A 60 -4.35 6.03 -16.11
N THR A 61 -4.86 4.97 -16.73
CA THR A 61 -5.62 5.08 -17.99
C THR A 61 -6.92 5.86 -17.83
N ILE A 62 -7.64 5.68 -16.72
CA ILE A 62 -8.87 6.43 -16.44
C ILE A 62 -8.56 7.91 -16.19
N LEU A 63 -7.50 8.21 -15.45
CA LEU A 63 -7.14 9.58 -15.09
C LEU A 63 -6.58 10.38 -16.27
N PHE A 64 -5.65 9.78 -17.02
CA PHE A 64 -4.89 10.47 -18.06
C PHE A 64 -5.32 10.11 -19.49
N GLY A 65 -6.19 9.11 -19.66
CA GLY A 65 -6.67 8.68 -20.97
C GLY A 65 -5.61 8.04 -21.86
N MET A 66 -5.88 8.02 -23.16
CA MET A 66 -4.95 7.52 -24.19
C MET A 66 -3.73 8.42 -24.39
N ASP A 67 -3.81 9.69 -23.95
CA ASP A 67 -2.70 10.62 -24.09
C ASP A 67 -1.50 10.19 -23.23
N PHE A 68 -1.75 9.60 -22.05
CA PHE A 68 -0.69 8.96 -21.26
C PHE A 68 0.02 7.85 -22.04
N TRP A 69 -0.75 6.96 -22.68
CA TRP A 69 -0.19 5.86 -23.45
C TRP A 69 0.58 6.35 -24.68
N ARG A 70 0.09 7.39 -25.37
CA ARG A 70 0.80 8.01 -26.50
C ARG A 70 2.09 8.71 -26.08
N SER A 71 2.07 9.44 -24.97
CA SER A 71 3.29 10.07 -24.43
C SER A 71 4.30 9.02 -23.98
N PHE A 72 3.84 7.92 -23.39
CA PHE A 72 4.72 6.83 -22.97
C PHE A 72 5.28 6.06 -24.18
N ASP A 73 4.47 5.81 -25.20
CA ASP A 73 4.90 5.21 -26.47
C ASP A 73 5.96 6.09 -27.16
N HIS A 74 5.71 7.41 -27.25
CA HIS A 74 6.69 8.36 -27.76
C HIS A 74 7.97 8.36 -26.92
N PHE A 75 7.88 8.31 -25.59
CA PHE A 75 9.08 8.23 -24.74
C PHE A 75 9.88 6.95 -25.00
N ILE A 76 9.20 5.82 -25.22
CA ILE A 76 9.86 4.56 -25.56
C ILE A 76 10.55 4.66 -26.92
N SER A 77 9.86 5.13 -27.95
CA SER A 77 10.42 5.22 -29.30
C SER A 77 11.53 6.26 -29.40
N SER A 78 11.37 7.44 -28.79
CA SER A 78 12.32 8.55 -28.91
C SER A 78 13.53 8.43 -27.99
N THR A 79 13.43 7.69 -26.88
CA THR A 79 14.47 7.67 -25.84
C THR A 79 14.95 6.27 -25.53
N ILE A 80 14.07 5.30 -25.30
CA ILE A 80 14.48 3.96 -24.88
C ILE A 80 15.05 3.15 -26.05
N LEU A 81 14.32 3.03 -27.17
CA LEU A 81 14.78 2.22 -28.31
C LEU A 81 16.13 2.69 -28.89
N PRO A 82 16.41 4.00 -29.04
CA PRO A 82 17.68 4.48 -29.55
C PRO A 82 18.84 4.22 -28.59
N LEU A 83 18.61 4.25 -27.27
CA LEU A 83 19.64 3.92 -26.26
C LEU A 83 20.11 2.46 -26.36
N PHE A 84 19.25 1.57 -26.85
CA PHE A 84 19.57 0.15 -27.06
C PHE A 84 19.87 -0.19 -28.53
N SER A 85 19.98 0.83 -29.41
CA SER A 85 20.20 0.65 -30.86
C SER A 85 19.16 -0.25 -31.55
N ILE A 86 17.94 -0.29 -31.03
CA ILE A 86 16.83 -1.10 -31.58
C ILE A 86 16.09 -0.25 -32.62
N ARG A 87 15.90 -0.79 -33.84
CA ARG A 87 15.21 -0.08 -34.94
C ARG A 87 13.71 0.09 -34.66
N GLU A 88 13.17 1.24 -35.07
CA GLU A 88 11.78 1.66 -34.81
C GLU A 88 10.68 0.84 -35.53
N SER A 89 11.02 -0.11 -36.40
CA SER A 89 10.02 -0.90 -37.16
C SER A 89 9.20 -1.88 -36.30
N GLU A 90 9.47 -1.94 -34.99
CA GLU A 90 8.83 -2.80 -33.97
C GLU A 90 8.10 -1.96 -32.88
N SER A 91 7.73 -0.72 -33.16
CA SER A 91 7.28 0.24 -32.14
C SER A 91 6.00 -0.17 -31.38
N SER A 92 5.00 -0.76 -32.05
CA SER A 92 3.75 -1.19 -31.39
C SER A 92 3.93 -2.37 -30.41
N SER A 93 4.94 -3.23 -30.62
CA SER A 93 5.26 -4.35 -29.72
C SER A 93 6.01 -3.90 -28.46
N ALA A 94 6.74 -2.78 -28.52
CA ALA A 94 7.60 -2.31 -27.43
C ALA A 94 6.81 -1.87 -26.18
N LEU A 95 5.69 -1.15 -26.35
CA LEU A 95 4.84 -0.72 -25.24
C LEU A 95 4.24 -1.91 -24.48
N LEU A 96 3.71 -2.89 -25.21
CA LEU A 96 3.16 -4.12 -24.62
C LEU A 96 4.24 -4.91 -23.87
N LEU A 97 5.44 -5.03 -24.44
CA LEU A 97 6.57 -5.70 -23.80
C LEU A 97 6.93 -5.06 -22.45
N ILE A 98 6.93 -3.72 -22.38
CA ILE A 98 7.22 -3.01 -21.13
C ILE A 98 6.12 -3.24 -20.09
N VAL A 99 4.84 -3.25 -20.49
CA VAL A 99 3.73 -3.57 -19.58
C VAL A 99 3.84 -5.01 -19.06
N ILE A 100 4.17 -5.96 -19.93
CA ILE A 100 4.39 -7.37 -19.54
C ILE A 100 5.55 -7.47 -18.56
N LEU A 101 6.69 -6.82 -18.85
CA LEU A 101 7.86 -6.82 -17.98
C LEU A 101 7.54 -6.20 -16.61
N TYR A 102 6.79 -5.09 -16.59
CA TYR A 102 6.29 -4.48 -15.36
C TYR A 102 5.46 -5.45 -14.52
N LEU A 103 4.49 -6.15 -15.13
CA LEU A 103 3.67 -7.14 -14.43
C LEU A 103 4.50 -8.36 -13.97
N LEU A 104 5.49 -8.77 -14.75
CA LEU A 104 6.37 -9.89 -14.43
C LEU A 104 7.25 -9.59 -13.21
N ILE A 105 7.75 -8.36 -13.07
CA ILE A 105 8.46 -7.94 -11.85
C ILE A 105 7.55 -8.06 -10.63
N TYR A 106 6.29 -7.60 -10.72
CA TYR A 106 5.34 -7.73 -9.62
C TYR A 106 4.98 -9.19 -9.32
N LEU A 107 4.92 -10.04 -10.34
CA LEU A 107 4.72 -11.48 -10.19
C LEU A 107 5.87 -12.10 -9.39
N ILE A 108 7.12 -11.85 -9.79
CA ILE A 108 8.31 -12.37 -9.11
C ILE A 108 8.36 -11.92 -7.66
N VAL A 109 8.21 -10.61 -7.41
CA VAL A 109 8.19 -10.06 -6.05
C VAL A 109 7.04 -10.66 -5.24
N GLY A 110 5.90 -10.93 -5.88
CA GLY A 110 4.73 -11.55 -5.25
C GLY A 110 4.99 -12.98 -4.80
N ILE A 111 5.71 -13.76 -5.61
CA ILE A 111 6.15 -15.11 -5.25
C ILE A 111 7.07 -15.03 -4.04
N PHE A 112 8.11 -14.20 -4.08
CA PHE A 112 9.07 -14.06 -2.97
C PHE A 112 8.40 -13.62 -1.67
N THR A 113 7.53 -12.61 -1.74
CA THR A 113 6.80 -12.11 -0.57
C THR A 113 5.82 -13.13 -0.01
N GLY A 114 5.13 -13.88 -0.86
CA GLY A 114 4.24 -14.96 -0.43
C GLY A 114 4.99 -16.15 0.19
N LEU A 115 6.14 -16.53 -0.36
CA LEU A 115 7.01 -17.55 0.23
C LEU A 115 7.57 -17.09 1.58
N PHE A 116 8.00 -15.84 1.69
CA PHE A 116 8.44 -15.26 2.96
C PHE A 116 7.32 -15.29 4.01
N ALA A 117 6.08 -14.94 3.60
CA ALA A 117 4.92 -14.98 4.48
C ALA A 117 4.64 -16.38 5.04
N SER A 118 4.90 -17.44 4.27
CA SER A 118 4.74 -18.83 4.72
C SER A 118 5.67 -19.22 5.88
N SER A 119 6.82 -18.56 6.01
CA SER A 119 7.81 -18.83 7.05
C SER A 119 7.57 -18.04 8.34
N VAL A 120 6.71 -17.02 8.30
CA VAL A 120 6.45 -16.14 9.45
C VAL A 120 5.89 -16.89 10.67
N PRO A 121 4.92 -17.82 10.56
CA PRO A 121 4.37 -18.52 11.72
C PRO A 121 5.44 -19.26 12.53
N HIS A 122 6.32 -20.01 11.86
CA HIS A 122 7.40 -20.75 12.52
C HIS A 122 8.42 -19.82 13.22
N LEU A 123 8.74 -18.68 12.61
CA LEU A 123 9.64 -17.69 13.23
C LEU A 123 9.03 -17.04 14.46
N VAL A 124 7.70 -16.86 14.46
CA VAL A 124 6.93 -16.29 15.56
C VAL A 124 6.88 -17.29 16.73
N GLU A 125 6.54 -18.55 16.49
CA GLU A 125 6.50 -19.60 17.52
C GLU A 125 7.86 -19.76 18.23
N GLY A 126 8.95 -19.82 17.46
CA GLY A 126 10.30 -20.02 18.03
C GLY A 126 10.83 -18.87 18.90
N LYS A 127 10.26 -17.66 18.78
CA LYS A 127 10.71 -16.47 19.55
C LYS A 127 9.64 -15.90 20.49
N LYS A 128 8.43 -16.48 20.49
CA LYS A 128 7.28 -16.01 21.26
C LYS A 128 7.61 -15.88 22.75
N GLU A 129 8.07 -16.95 23.38
CA GLU A 129 8.30 -16.99 24.83
C GLU A 129 9.41 -16.04 25.28
N GLU A 130 10.50 -15.94 24.50
CA GLU A 130 11.60 -15.01 24.78
C GLU A 130 11.14 -13.55 24.76
N VAL A 131 10.38 -13.18 23.73
CA VAL A 131 9.89 -11.80 23.54
C VAL A 131 8.85 -11.44 24.60
N LEU A 132 7.90 -12.33 24.89
CA LEU A 132 6.86 -12.09 25.90
C LEU A 132 7.47 -12.00 27.31
N GLY A 133 8.45 -12.85 27.64
CA GLY A 133 9.16 -12.81 28.91
C GLY A 133 9.88 -11.48 29.12
N LYS A 134 10.65 -11.02 28.13
CA LYS A 134 11.36 -9.73 28.19
C LYS A 134 10.40 -8.53 28.25
N PHE A 135 9.27 -8.59 27.55
CA PHE A 135 8.26 -7.54 27.59
C PHE A 135 7.60 -7.41 28.96
N ARG A 136 7.21 -8.54 29.59
CA ARG A 136 6.60 -8.54 30.93
C ARG A 136 7.55 -7.99 32.00
N LEU A 137 8.84 -8.33 31.93
CA LEU A 137 9.86 -7.80 32.84
C LEU A 137 10.06 -6.28 32.72
N LEU A 138 10.04 -5.74 31.50
CA LEU A 138 10.22 -4.31 31.23
C LEU A 138 8.95 -3.47 31.49
N LYS A 139 7.76 -4.06 31.35
CA LYS A 139 6.48 -3.41 31.67
C LYS A 139 6.32 -3.13 33.18
N SER A 140 7.00 -3.91 34.03
CA SER A 140 7.00 -3.74 35.49
C SER A 140 7.80 -2.50 35.96
N THR A 141 8.64 -1.90 35.11
CA THR A 141 9.65 -0.93 35.56
C THR A 141 9.58 0.47 34.94
N LYS A 142 8.63 0.78 34.04
CA LYS A 142 8.44 2.18 33.58
C LYS A 142 7.12 2.39 32.84
N ASP A 143 6.36 3.39 33.30
CA ASP A 143 5.29 4.01 32.54
C ASP A 143 5.89 4.64 31.25
N PRO A 144 5.24 4.54 30.08
CA PRO A 144 5.83 5.05 28.85
C PRO A 144 5.73 6.57 28.81
N ASP A 145 6.90 7.22 28.81
CA ASP A 145 7.06 8.66 28.56
C ASP A 145 6.17 9.15 27.42
N LYS A 146 5.48 10.27 27.69
CA LYS A 146 4.71 11.02 26.70
C LYS A 146 5.64 11.53 25.60
N PHE A 147 5.72 10.80 24.49
CA PHE A 147 6.26 11.35 23.26
C PHE A 147 5.36 12.49 22.78
N ASP A 148 5.90 13.70 22.83
CA ASP A 148 5.34 14.91 22.27
C ASP A 148 5.15 14.72 20.76
N SER A 149 3.89 14.70 20.32
CA SER A 149 3.56 14.64 18.91
C SER A 149 3.78 16.03 18.31
N ARG A 150 5.02 16.32 17.90
CA ARG A 150 5.24 17.41 16.96
C ARG A 150 4.49 17.06 15.68
N LYS A 151 3.28 17.60 15.53
CA LYS A 151 2.50 17.58 14.29
C LYS A 151 3.34 18.28 13.24
N LEU A 152 4.06 17.45 12.50
CA LEU A 152 5.10 17.86 11.58
C LEU A 152 4.44 18.69 10.47
N LYS A 153 5.03 19.86 10.20
CA LYS A 153 4.69 20.82 9.13
C LYS A 153 4.74 20.21 7.70
N THR A 154 4.77 18.88 7.59
CA THR A 154 4.87 18.08 6.37
C THR A 154 3.62 18.19 5.50
N ARG A 155 2.42 18.40 6.07
CA ARG A 155 1.23 18.72 5.26
C ARG A 155 1.37 20.06 4.53
N LEU A 156 2.05 21.04 5.12
CA LEU A 156 2.30 22.34 4.50
C LEU A 156 3.38 22.24 3.42
N ILE A 157 4.45 21.47 3.66
CA ILE A 157 5.51 21.22 2.67
C ILE A 157 4.95 20.47 1.47
N LEU A 158 4.10 19.45 1.68
CA LEU A 158 3.48 18.67 0.60
C LEU A 158 2.47 19.53 -0.19
N PHE A 159 1.77 20.45 0.48
CA PHE A 159 0.91 21.45 -0.17
C PHE A 159 1.72 22.50 -0.96
N LEU A 160 2.85 22.96 -0.43
CA LEU A 160 3.76 23.90 -1.11
C LEU A 160 4.39 23.27 -2.36
N VAL A 161 4.81 22.00 -2.28
CA VAL A 161 5.36 21.24 -3.41
C VAL A 161 4.31 21.06 -4.51
N LEU A 162 3.06 20.78 -4.15
CA LEU A 162 1.95 20.69 -5.11
C LEU A 162 1.64 22.05 -5.77
N ILE A 163 1.70 23.15 -5.02
CA ILE A 163 1.51 24.50 -5.56
C ILE A 163 2.66 24.89 -6.49
N ILE A 164 3.90 24.58 -6.13
CA ILE A 164 5.08 24.86 -6.97
C ILE A 164 5.04 24.01 -8.26
N ALA A 165 4.66 22.74 -8.17
CA ALA A 165 4.48 21.87 -9.34
C ALA A 165 3.36 22.40 -10.26
N ALA A 166 2.24 22.85 -9.69
CA ALA A 166 1.17 23.49 -10.44
C ALA A 166 1.63 24.81 -11.07
N ALA A 167 2.33 25.68 -10.33
CA ALA A 167 2.85 26.95 -10.83
C ALA A 167 3.89 26.77 -11.95
N LEU A 168 4.79 25.80 -11.83
CA LEU A 168 5.74 25.43 -12.90
C LEU A 168 5.01 24.94 -14.15
N THR A 169 3.95 24.15 -13.98
CA THR A 169 3.14 23.66 -15.10
C THR A 169 2.37 24.79 -15.79
N TYR A 170 2.02 25.87 -15.07
CA TYR A 170 1.35 27.05 -15.64
C TYR A 170 2.30 28.13 -16.18
N ALA A 171 3.51 28.26 -15.64
CA ALA A 171 4.46 29.30 -16.04
C ALA A 171 5.25 28.95 -17.31
N ILE A 172 5.56 27.66 -17.52
CA ILE A 172 6.36 27.18 -18.66
C ILE A 172 5.62 27.27 -20.01
N PRO A 173 4.30 27.02 -20.11
CA PRO A 173 3.55 27.12 -21.37
C PRO A 173 3.29 28.55 -21.85
N LEU A 174 3.59 29.58 -21.04
CA LEU A 174 3.45 30.98 -21.45
C LEU A 174 4.48 31.37 -22.54
N LEU A 175 5.48 30.53 -22.77
CA LEU A 175 6.56 30.72 -23.76
C LEU A 175 6.33 30.00 -25.10
N SER A 176 5.31 29.13 -25.23
CA SER A 176 5.06 28.38 -26.47
C SER A 176 3.57 28.47 -26.91
N LYS A 177 3.34 29.26 -27.96
CA LYS A 177 2.01 29.74 -28.40
C LYS A 177 1.08 28.72 -29.07
N GLU A 178 1.46 27.45 -29.22
CA GLU A 178 0.69 26.48 -30.04
C GLU A 178 0.13 25.27 -29.25
N SER A 179 0.39 25.13 -27.94
CA SER A 179 0.01 23.92 -27.17
C SER A 179 -0.71 24.20 -25.84
N THR A 180 -0.90 25.47 -25.47
CA THR A 180 -1.39 25.85 -24.14
C THR A 180 -2.82 25.38 -23.88
N GLN A 181 -3.72 25.47 -24.88
CA GLN A 181 -5.13 25.13 -24.71
C GLN A 181 -5.37 23.62 -24.51
N TRP A 182 -4.63 22.77 -25.23
CA TRP A 182 -4.72 21.32 -25.08
C TRP A 182 -4.21 20.86 -23.72
N ILE A 183 -3.08 21.41 -23.26
CA ILE A 183 -2.50 21.13 -21.94
C ILE A 183 -3.46 21.58 -20.81
N ILE A 184 -4.04 22.77 -20.92
CA ILE A 184 -5.02 23.29 -19.96
C ILE A 184 -6.26 22.39 -19.91
N MET A 185 -6.77 21.95 -21.06
CA MET A 185 -7.94 21.07 -21.14
C MET A 185 -7.66 19.68 -20.53
N LEU A 186 -6.46 19.13 -20.74
CA LEU A 186 -6.04 17.86 -20.15
C LEU A 186 -5.88 17.97 -18.62
N LEU A 187 -5.35 19.08 -18.12
CA LEU A 187 -5.28 19.37 -16.68
C LEU A 187 -6.66 19.51 -16.06
N ILE A 188 -7.54 20.32 -16.66
CA ILE A 188 -8.91 20.51 -16.16
C ILE A 188 -9.65 19.16 -16.15
N ARG A 189 -9.52 18.35 -17.20
CA ARG A 189 -10.09 16.99 -17.25
C ARG A 189 -9.55 16.11 -16.13
N THR A 190 -8.24 16.10 -15.89
CA THR A 190 -7.62 15.27 -14.85
C THR A 190 -8.07 15.71 -13.45
N VAL A 191 -8.12 17.02 -13.19
CA VAL A 191 -8.60 17.59 -11.93
C VAL A 191 -10.09 17.31 -11.74
N ALA A 192 -10.90 17.46 -12.78
CA ALA A 192 -12.33 17.17 -12.72
C ALA A 192 -12.60 15.68 -12.43
N ILE A 193 -11.88 14.77 -13.11
CA ILE A 193 -11.97 13.33 -12.83
C ILE A 193 -11.51 13.04 -11.40
N LEU A 194 -10.43 13.66 -10.92
CA LEU A 194 -9.98 13.50 -9.54
C LEU A 194 -11.01 14.00 -8.52
N ILE A 195 -11.68 15.13 -8.78
CA ILE A 195 -12.75 15.65 -7.93
C ILE A 195 -13.91 14.66 -7.91
N VAL A 196 -14.40 14.20 -9.06
CA VAL A 196 -15.47 13.18 -9.14
C VAL A 196 -15.05 11.90 -8.43
N TRP A 197 -13.82 11.45 -8.64
CA TRP A 197 -13.29 10.23 -8.04
C TRP A 197 -13.19 10.32 -6.51
N LEU A 198 -12.72 11.45 -5.98
CA LEU A 198 -12.52 11.65 -4.55
C LEU A 198 -13.81 12.06 -3.82
N TYR A 199 -14.66 12.88 -4.44
CA TYR A 199 -15.86 13.43 -3.80
C TYR A 199 -17.14 12.65 -4.10
N ILE A 200 -17.22 11.86 -5.18
CA ILE A 200 -18.44 11.10 -5.49
C ILE A 200 -18.19 9.61 -5.26
N LEU A 201 -17.13 9.06 -5.86
CA LEU A 201 -16.85 7.63 -5.77
C LEU A 201 -16.48 7.21 -4.34
N SER A 202 -15.75 8.06 -3.60
CA SER A 202 -15.36 7.78 -2.22
C SER A 202 -16.54 7.72 -1.25
N PRO A 203 -17.39 8.74 -1.10
CA PRO A 203 -18.52 8.65 -0.18
C PRO A 203 -19.53 7.60 -0.61
N LEU A 204 -19.73 7.35 -1.91
CA LEU A 204 -20.66 6.31 -2.38
C LEU A 204 -20.21 4.91 -1.96
N LEU A 205 -18.93 4.57 -2.14
CA LEU A 205 -18.40 3.28 -1.68
C LEU A 205 -18.39 3.18 -0.14
N LYS A 206 -18.09 4.29 0.56
CA LYS A 206 -18.19 4.35 2.01
C LYS A 206 -19.63 4.06 2.47
N TYR A 207 -20.64 4.62 1.80
CA TYR A 207 -22.04 4.35 2.11
C TYR A 207 -22.40 2.87 1.91
N LEU A 208 -22.00 2.28 0.78
CA LEU A 208 -22.25 0.88 0.46
C LEU A 208 -21.55 -0.08 1.45
N LEU A 209 -20.27 0.18 1.76
CA LEU A 209 -19.48 -0.60 2.70
C LEU A 209 -19.97 -0.41 4.14
N ARG A 210 -20.33 0.81 4.55
CA ARG A 210 -20.86 1.10 5.89
C ARG A 210 -22.14 0.31 6.14
N SER A 211 -23.04 0.25 5.15
CA SER A 211 -24.30 -0.47 5.28
C SER A 211 -24.09 -1.98 5.53
N ARG A 212 -23.18 -2.63 4.80
CA ARG A 212 -23.01 -4.09 4.88
C ARG A 212 -22.00 -4.56 5.93
N VAL A 213 -20.92 -3.81 6.17
CA VAL A 213 -19.84 -4.22 7.09
C VAL A 213 -20.18 -3.95 8.55
N LEU A 214 -20.88 -2.85 8.89
CA LEU A 214 -21.31 -2.58 10.27
C LEU A 214 -22.45 -3.50 10.75
N LEU A 215 -23.18 -4.13 9.83
CA LEU A 215 -24.21 -5.12 10.18
C LEU A 215 -23.62 -6.51 10.46
N LEU A 216 -22.43 -6.81 9.92
CA LEU A 216 -21.80 -8.13 10.03
C LEU A 216 -20.72 -8.22 11.13
N VAL A 217 -20.13 -7.09 11.54
CA VAL A 217 -19.10 -7.06 12.59
C VAL A 217 -19.74 -6.63 13.92
N ARG A 218 -19.72 -7.52 14.92
CA ARG A 218 -20.28 -7.26 16.26
C ARG A 218 -19.54 -6.08 16.90
N ARG A 219 -20.27 -5.16 17.56
CA ARG A 219 -19.66 -3.98 18.23
C ARG A 219 -18.53 -4.35 19.20
N GLU A 220 -18.64 -5.52 19.84
CA GLU A 220 -17.63 -6.08 20.74
C GLU A 220 -16.28 -6.35 20.04
N GLU A 221 -16.28 -6.85 18.80
CA GLU A 221 -15.03 -7.04 18.04
C GLU A 221 -14.38 -5.70 17.68
N ILE A 222 -15.19 -4.68 17.40
CA ILE A 222 -14.72 -3.33 17.06
C ILE A 222 -14.06 -2.68 18.29
N GLU A 223 -14.69 -2.78 19.46
CA GLU A 223 -14.11 -2.28 20.72
C GLU A 223 -12.87 -3.06 21.15
N ASN A 224 -12.83 -4.38 20.95
CA ASN A 224 -11.66 -5.20 21.22
C ASN A 224 -10.48 -4.83 20.30
N VAL A 225 -10.75 -4.55 19.02
CA VAL A 225 -9.71 -4.05 18.09
C VAL A 225 -9.24 -2.65 18.51
N ILE A 226 -10.15 -1.72 18.78
CA ILE A 226 -9.81 -0.32 19.15
C ILE A 226 -9.02 -0.26 20.47
N SER A 227 -9.39 -1.06 21.48
CA SER A 227 -8.65 -1.14 22.74
C SER A 227 -7.25 -1.74 22.57
N ARG A 228 -7.08 -2.71 21.66
CA ARG A 228 -5.76 -3.22 21.24
C ARG A 228 -4.91 -2.15 20.57
N PHE A 229 -5.50 -1.26 19.76
CA PHE A 229 -4.78 -0.14 19.12
C PHE A 229 -4.16 0.84 20.12
N GLY A 230 -4.80 1.08 21.28
CA GLY A 230 -4.23 1.90 22.35
C GLY A 230 -2.89 1.37 22.89
N LYS A 231 -2.69 0.05 22.87
CA LYS A 231 -1.47 -0.64 23.33
C LYS A 231 -0.38 -0.76 22.24
N ILE A 232 -0.72 -0.53 20.96
CA ILE A 232 0.26 -0.62 19.85
C ILE A 232 1.39 0.40 20.02
N LYS A 233 1.12 1.57 20.59
CA LYS A 233 2.17 2.57 20.87
C LYS A 233 3.26 1.99 21.80
N SER A 234 2.85 1.32 22.88
CA SER A 234 3.79 0.66 23.80
C SER A 234 4.52 -0.51 23.14
N TYR A 235 3.84 -1.34 22.35
CA TYR A 235 4.49 -2.45 21.63
C TYR A 235 5.50 -1.96 20.59
N THR A 236 5.21 -0.84 19.92
CA THR A 236 6.08 -0.23 18.92
C THR A 236 7.37 0.29 19.56
N LEU A 237 7.24 1.01 20.67
CA LEU A 237 8.39 1.52 21.43
C LEU A 237 9.26 0.39 21.97
N PHE A 238 8.64 -0.66 22.52
CA PHE A 238 9.37 -1.83 22.97
C PHE A 238 10.07 -2.54 21.81
N SER A 239 9.35 -2.82 20.72
CA SER A 239 9.92 -3.52 19.55
C SER A 239 11.10 -2.76 18.96
N LEU A 240 11.04 -1.42 18.97
CA LEU A 240 12.14 -0.56 18.52
C LEU A 240 13.36 -0.69 19.45
N ARG A 241 13.16 -0.56 20.77
CA ARG A 241 14.24 -0.70 21.77
C ARG A 241 14.88 -2.09 21.73
N TYR A 242 14.05 -3.12 21.61
CA TYR A 242 14.51 -4.51 21.52
C TYR A 242 15.29 -4.78 20.22
N SER A 243 14.80 -4.25 19.11
CA SER A 243 15.49 -4.32 17.82
C SER A 243 16.86 -3.62 17.83
N LEU A 244 17.02 -2.50 18.54
CA LEU A 244 18.28 -1.75 18.58
C LEU A 244 19.44 -2.52 19.21
N GLN A 245 19.15 -3.53 20.05
CA GLN A 245 20.14 -4.43 20.66
C GLN A 245 20.75 -5.42 19.66
N ASN A 246 20.18 -5.55 18.45
CA ASN A 246 20.67 -6.44 17.40
C ASN A 246 21.52 -5.72 16.35
N LYS A 247 22.29 -6.53 15.60
CA LYS A 247 23.09 -6.09 14.45
C LYS A 247 22.21 -5.38 13.41
N VAL A 248 22.76 -4.36 12.75
CA VAL A 248 22.03 -3.41 11.88
C VAL A 248 21.13 -4.11 10.84
N TYR A 249 21.63 -5.16 10.19
CA TYR A 249 20.88 -5.90 9.16
C TYR A 249 19.72 -6.76 9.70
N LEU A 250 19.73 -7.11 10.99
CA LEU A 250 18.67 -7.88 11.65
C LEU A 250 17.64 -6.99 12.37
N ARG A 251 17.87 -5.67 12.44
CA ARG A 251 17.01 -4.74 13.17
C ARG A 251 15.58 -4.77 12.62
N ILE A 252 15.42 -4.61 11.31
CA ILE A 252 14.10 -4.55 10.69
C ILE A 252 13.33 -5.87 10.91
N GLN A 253 14.00 -7.01 10.70
CA GLN A 253 13.38 -8.32 10.92
C GLN A 253 12.98 -8.52 12.40
N THR A 254 13.87 -8.20 13.34
CA THR A 254 13.61 -8.32 14.78
C THR A 254 12.47 -7.40 15.20
N PHE A 255 12.46 -6.16 14.71
CA PHE A 255 11.41 -5.19 14.98
C PHE A 255 10.04 -5.70 14.52
N ILE A 256 9.94 -6.11 13.26
CA ILE A 256 8.69 -6.60 12.67
C ILE A 256 8.19 -7.83 13.44
N LEU A 257 9.08 -8.78 13.71
CA LEU A 257 8.72 -10.03 14.38
C LEU A 257 8.29 -9.81 15.85
N THR A 258 9.00 -8.96 16.58
CA THR A 258 8.65 -8.59 17.97
C THR A 258 7.31 -7.88 18.02
N LEU A 259 7.04 -6.99 17.07
CA LEU A 259 5.77 -6.28 16.96
C LEU A 259 4.62 -7.24 16.66
N ILE A 260 4.82 -8.20 15.75
CA ILE A 260 3.84 -9.24 15.43
C ILE A 260 3.54 -10.09 16.67
N ILE A 261 4.57 -10.56 17.38
CA ILE A 261 4.41 -11.38 18.60
C ILE A 261 3.58 -10.63 19.66
N LEU A 262 3.91 -9.37 19.94
CA LEU A 262 3.22 -8.58 20.96
C LEU A 262 1.77 -8.26 20.59
N VAL A 263 1.52 -7.94 19.33
CA VAL A 263 0.16 -7.66 18.84
C VAL A 263 -0.72 -8.91 18.84
N LEU A 264 -0.15 -10.09 18.56
CA LEU A 264 -0.89 -11.35 18.52
C LEU A 264 -1.10 -11.96 19.90
N TYR A 265 -0.08 -12.03 20.76
CA TYR A 265 -0.09 -12.89 21.95
C TYR A 265 -0.17 -12.17 23.30
N GLU A 266 0.03 -10.85 23.40
CA GLU A 266 -0.07 -10.18 24.72
C GLU A 266 -1.52 -10.03 25.21
N GLY A 267 -2.51 -10.26 24.34
CA GLY A 267 -3.94 -10.14 24.62
C GLY A 267 -4.71 -11.45 24.80
N GLU A 268 -4.06 -12.61 24.75
CA GLU A 268 -4.70 -13.89 25.07
C GLU A 268 -4.66 -14.10 26.60
N PRO A 269 -5.80 -14.35 27.27
CA PRO A 269 -5.78 -14.86 28.63
C PRO A 269 -5.12 -16.24 28.59
N GLY A 270 -4.02 -16.39 29.32
CA GLY A 270 -3.38 -17.69 29.57
C GLY A 270 -4.22 -18.56 30.48
#